data_AF-A0A562JSG9-F1
#
_entry.id   AF-A0A562JSG9-F1
#
_cell.length_a   1.000
_cell.length_b   1.000
_cell.length_c   1.000
_cell.angle_alpha   90.00
_cell.angle_beta   90.00
_cell.angle_gamma   90.00
#
_symmetry.space_group_name_H-M   'P 1'
#
loop_
_entity.id
_entity.type
_entity.pdbx_description
1 polymer ?
#
loop_
_entity_poly.entity_id
_entity_poly.type
_entity_poly.pdbx_seq_one_letter_code
_entity_poly.pdbx_strand_id
1 'polypeptide(L)'
;MTQLAREAGAYVIGTGRAADRQTAPDFGAQEFVDLDNDSLEDVGDVDQVFDVIGGDIGKRSVGLVRAGGMLVTIAGPAEGLAVDFVVEADRVQLSEVVQRVRDGRLRTNIGQIATLDDAVVAFNPTERIKGKTIIRVRP
;
A
#
# COMPACT_ATOMS: atom_id res chain seq x y z
N MET A 1 0.79 -4.87 -0.92
CA MET A 1 -0.65 -5.14 -0.85
C MET A 1 -1.24 -5.42 -2.21
N THR A 2 -1.22 -4.46 -3.14
CA THR A 2 -1.79 -4.60 -4.50
C THR A 2 -1.44 -5.92 -5.19
N GLN A 3 -0.16 -6.27 -5.27
CA GLN A 3 0.29 -7.54 -5.89
C GLN A 3 -0.28 -8.78 -5.19
N LEU A 4 -0.30 -8.81 -3.86
CA LEU A 4 -0.78 -9.96 -3.09
C LEU A 4 -2.30 -10.11 -3.19
N ALA A 5 -3.04 -8.99 -3.15
CA ALA A 5 -4.48 -8.99 -3.35
C ALA A 5 -4.84 -9.48 -4.76
N ARG A 6 -4.10 -9.01 -5.77
CA ARG A 6 -4.27 -9.45 -7.15
C ARG A 6 -3.95 -10.93 -7.33
N GLU A 7 -2.88 -11.43 -6.72
CA GLU A 7 -2.51 -12.85 -6.73
C GLU A 7 -3.60 -13.71 -6.05
N ALA A 8 -4.25 -13.20 -5.01
CA ALA A 8 -5.39 -13.84 -4.35
C ALA A 8 -6.71 -13.77 -5.16
N GLY A 9 -6.68 -13.21 -6.37
CA GLY A 9 -7.84 -13.14 -7.26
C GLY A 9 -8.74 -11.92 -7.04
N ALA A 10 -8.32 -10.95 -6.21
CA ALA A 10 -9.11 -9.74 -5.99
C ALA A 10 -9.12 -8.83 -7.22
N TYR A 11 -10.21 -8.07 -7.35
CA TYR A 11 -10.23 -6.85 -8.14
C TYR A 11 -9.71 -5.71 -7.28
N VAL A 12 -8.62 -5.10 -7.69
CA VAL A 12 -7.84 -4.16 -6.87
C VAL A 12 -7.98 -2.75 -7.44
N ILE A 13 -8.54 -1.87 -6.62
CA ILE A 13 -8.61 -0.43 -6.86
C ILE A 13 -7.50 0.22 -6.05
N GLY A 14 -6.54 0.84 -6.74
CA GLY A 14 -5.48 1.60 -6.10
C GLY A 14 -5.94 3.03 -5.81
N THR A 15 -5.53 3.60 -4.68
CA THR A 15 -5.71 5.02 -4.40
C THR A 15 -4.34 5.67 -4.17
N GLY A 16 -4.21 6.94 -4.53
CA GLY A 16 -2.95 7.66 -4.38
C GLY A 16 -3.02 9.08 -4.91
N ARG A 17 -1.86 9.65 -5.25
CA ARG A 17 -1.77 10.95 -5.93
C ARG A 17 -1.68 10.72 -7.44
N ALA A 18 -1.96 11.76 -8.23
CA ALA A 18 -1.77 11.76 -9.68
C ALA A 18 -0.46 11.10 -10.16
N ALA A 19 0.64 11.37 -9.45
CA ALA A 19 1.97 10.86 -9.78
C ALA A 19 2.12 9.33 -9.65
N ASP A 20 1.22 8.66 -8.94
CA ASP A 20 1.22 7.20 -8.75
C ASP A 20 0.39 6.45 -9.81
N ARG A 21 -0.43 7.18 -10.60
CA ARG A 21 -1.41 6.60 -11.54
C ARG A 21 -0.79 5.63 -12.54
N GLN A 22 0.41 5.93 -13.04
CA GLN A 22 1.12 5.05 -13.97
C GLN A 22 1.74 3.83 -13.26
N THR A 23 2.12 3.97 -11.99
CA THR A 23 2.79 2.90 -11.23
C THR A 23 1.81 1.89 -10.68
N ALA A 24 0.59 2.28 -10.33
CA ALA A 24 -0.39 1.38 -9.71
C ALA A 24 -0.72 0.14 -10.58
N PRO A 25 -0.98 0.25 -11.90
CA PRO A 25 -1.22 -0.90 -12.76
C PRO A 25 -0.03 -1.87 -12.82
N ASP A 26 1.21 -1.34 -12.83
CA ASP A 26 2.42 -2.16 -12.86
C ASP A 26 2.55 -3.06 -11.61
N PHE A 27 1.87 -2.71 -10.52
CA PHE A 27 1.83 -3.47 -9.27
C PHE A 27 0.51 -4.21 -9.04
N GLY A 28 -0.32 -4.33 -10.08
CA GLY A 28 -1.51 -5.19 -10.09
C GLY A 28 -2.81 -4.49 -9.72
N ALA A 29 -2.87 -3.15 -9.73
CA ALA A 29 -4.15 -2.44 -9.65
C ALA A 29 -4.87 -2.54 -11.01
N GLN A 30 -6.18 -2.72 -10.99
CA GLN A 30 -7.03 -2.68 -12.19
C GLN A 30 -7.57 -1.28 -12.43
N GLU A 31 -7.83 -0.54 -11.35
CA GLU A 31 -8.29 0.83 -11.38
C GLU A 31 -7.43 1.70 -10.47
N PHE A 32 -7.46 3.01 -10.72
CA PHE A 32 -6.73 3.99 -9.91
C PHE A 32 -7.55 5.27 -9.69
N VAL A 33 -7.75 5.62 -8.43
CA VAL A 33 -8.40 6.85 -7.97
C VAL A 33 -7.33 7.82 -7.48
N ASP A 34 -7.30 9.00 -8.10
CA ASP A 34 -6.46 10.10 -7.65
C ASP A 34 -7.18 10.89 -6.55
N LEU A 35 -6.72 10.74 -5.32
CA LEU A 35 -7.39 11.28 -4.13
C LEU A 35 -7.43 12.82 -4.09
N ASP A 36 -6.65 13.50 -4.93
CA ASP A 36 -6.68 14.97 -5.04
C ASP A 36 -7.69 15.48 -6.07
N ASN A 37 -8.04 14.67 -7.06
CA ASN A 37 -8.77 15.12 -8.25
C ASN A 37 -10.07 14.33 -8.50
N ASP A 38 -10.18 13.13 -7.95
CA ASP A 38 -11.30 12.22 -8.13
C ASP A 38 -12.12 12.08 -6.82
N SER A 39 -13.41 11.78 -6.97
CA SER A 39 -14.29 11.45 -5.85
C SER A 39 -14.06 10.00 -5.44
N LEU A 40 -13.69 9.78 -4.17
CA LEU A 40 -13.47 8.44 -3.63
C LEU A 40 -14.78 7.64 -3.57
N GLU A 41 -15.91 8.32 -3.39
CA GLU A 41 -17.25 7.74 -3.32
C GLU A 41 -17.70 7.13 -4.65
N ASP A 42 -17.12 7.56 -5.77
CA ASP A 42 -17.44 7.06 -7.10
C ASP A 42 -16.94 5.62 -7.33
N VAL A 43 -16.06 5.12 -6.45
CA VAL A 43 -15.62 3.72 -6.39
C VAL A 43 -16.80 2.77 -6.14
N GLY A 44 -17.79 3.21 -5.36
CA GLY A 44 -18.88 2.37 -4.88
C GLY A 44 -18.45 1.36 -3.82
N ASP A 45 -19.30 0.37 -3.61
CA ASP A 45 -19.17 -0.62 -2.54
C ASP A 45 -18.04 -1.63 -2.80
N VAL A 46 -17.19 -1.85 -1.79
CA VAL A 46 -16.08 -2.81 -1.81
C VAL A 46 -16.17 -3.84 -0.70
N ASP A 47 -15.61 -5.03 -0.95
CA ASP A 47 -15.50 -6.09 0.05
C ASP A 47 -14.53 -5.75 1.18
N GLN A 48 -13.41 -5.13 0.83
CA GLN A 48 -12.32 -4.84 1.76
C GLN A 48 -11.63 -3.52 1.44
N VAL A 49 -11.27 -2.79 2.48
CA VAL A 49 -10.40 -1.61 2.41
C VAL A 49 -9.13 -1.90 3.20
N PHE A 50 -7.98 -1.67 2.59
CA PHE A 50 -6.69 -1.67 3.29
C PHE A 50 -6.16 -0.24 3.38
N ASP A 51 -6.32 0.39 4.54
CA ASP A 51 -5.99 1.79 4.78
C ASP A 51 -4.55 1.96 5.28
N VAL A 52 -3.77 2.72 4.54
CA VAL A 52 -2.38 3.10 4.86
C VAL A 52 -2.20 4.61 5.00
N ILE A 53 -3.30 5.37 4.90
CA ILE A 53 -3.31 6.83 4.89
C ILE A 53 -3.91 7.37 6.19
N GLY A 54 -5.00 6.77 6.66
CA GLY A 54 -5.73 7.22 7.84
C GLY A 54 -6.46 8.54 7.62
N GLY A 55 -6.77 9.22 8.72
CA GLY A 55 -7.43 10.53 8.74
C GLY A 55 -8.77 10.53 8.01
N ASP A 56 -9.05 11.61 7.27
CA ASP A 56 -10.32 11.79 6.56
C ASP A 56 -10.52 10.76 5.42
N ILE A 57 -9.43 10.30 4.79
CA ILE A 57 -9.50 9.26 3.76
C ILE A 57 -9.95 7.94 4.37
N GLY A 58 -9.38 7.54 5.52
CA GLY A 58 -9.81 6.35 6.25
C GLY A 58 -11.29 6.43 6.64
N LYS A 59 -11.73 7.57 7.17
CA LYS A 59 -13.14 7.81 7.56
C LYS A 59 -14.11 7.70 6.39
N ARG A 60 -13.77 8.31 5.25
CA ARG A 60 -14.58 8.20 4.01
C ARG A 60 -14.61 6.77 3.50
N SER A 61 -13.49 6.05 3.60
CA SER A 61 -13.38 4.67 3.14
C SER A 61 -14.25 3.69 3.95
N VAL A 62 -14.58 3.99 5.22
CA VAL A 62 -15.55 3.19 5.99
C VAL A 62 -16.91 3.14 5.29
N GLY A 63 -17.32 4.24 4.65
CA GLY A 63 -18.59 4.33 3.92
C GLY A 63 -18.63 3.50 2.64
N LEU A 64 -17.49 3.05 2.13
CA LEU A 64 -17.41 2.18 0.94
C LEU A 64 -17.49 0.70 1.28
N VAL A 65 -17.32 0.33 2.55
CA VAL A 65 -17.31 -1.09 2.92
C VAL A 65 -18.74 -1.62 2.95
N ARG A 66 -19.03 -2.56 2.06
CA ARG A 66 -20.35 -3.18 1.98
C ARG A 66 -20.68 -3.97 3.25
N ALA A 67 -21.96 -4.31 3.43
CA ALA A 67 -22.37 -5.21 4.50
C ALA A 67 -21.61 -6.55 4.44
N GLY A 68 -20.98 -6.93 5.55
CA GLY A 68 -20.13 -8.11 5.67
C GLY A 68 -18.69 -7.95 5.15
N GLY A 69 -18.33 -6.76 4.67
CA GLY A 69 -16.96 -6.40 4.33
C GLY A 69 -16.14 -5.96 5.55
N MET A 70 -14.87 -5.60 5.32
CA MET A 70 -13.94 -5.22 6.39
C MET A 70 -12.99 -4.11 5.98
N LEU A 71 -12.78 -3.13 6.86
CA LEU A 71 -11.67 -2.19 6.76
C LEU A 71 -10.54 -2.65 7.70
N VAL A 72 -9.33 -2.75 7.17
CA VAL A 72 -8.10 -3.01 7.93
C VAL A 72 -7.20 -1.80 7.79
N THR A 73 -6.75 -1.21 8.89
CA THR A 73 -5.86 -0.03 8.86
C THR A 73 -4.54 -0.29 9.58
N ILE A 74 -3.47 0.31 9.07
CA ILE A 74 -2.16 0.42 9.74
C ILE A 74 -1.81 1.87 10.06
N ALA A 75 -2.72 2.82 9.80
CA ALA A 75 -2.48 4.25 9.94
C ALA A 75 -2.77 4.78 11.35
N GLY A 76 -3.12 3.90 12.29
CA GLY A 76 -3.47 4.23 13.68
C GLY A 76 -4.92 3.90 14.02
N PRO A 77 -5.37 4.19 15.27
CA PRO A 77 -6.67 3.76 15.76
C PRO A 77 -7.78 4.37 14.91
N ALA A 78 -8.57 3.50 14.30
CA ALA A 78 -9.70 3.91 13.49
C ALA A 78 -10.98 3.95 14.34
N GLU A 79 -11.82 4.94 14.07
CA GLU A 79 -13.16 5.05 14.65
C GLU A 79 -14.11 4.10 13.88
N GLY A 80 -14.77 3.16 14.57
CA GLY A 80 -15.84 2.32 13.98
C GLY A 80 -15.44 0.91 13.50
N LEU A 81 -15.89 0.52 12.30
CA LEU A 81 -15.83 -0.84 11.72
C LEU A 81 -14.42 -1.32 11.28
N ALA A 82 -13.38 -0.67 11.78
CA ALA A 82 -12.02 -0.87 11.33
C ALA A 82 -11.24 -1.76 12.29
N VAL A 83 -10.54 -2.75 11.73
CA VAL A 83 -9.56 -3.54 12.46
C VAL A 83 -8.23 -2.82 12.43
N ASP A 84 -7.74 -2.45 13.61
CA ASP A 84 -6.38 -1.92 13.78
C ASP A 84 -5.37 -3.07 13.67
N PHE A 85 -4.47 -2.99 12.70
CA PHE A 85 -3.48 -4.03 12.44
C PHE A 85 -2.12 -3.63 13.01
N VAL A 86 -1.68 -4.41 14.00
CA VAL A 86 -0.33 -4.31 14.57
C VAL A 86 0.57 -5.32 13.86
N VAL A 87 1.73 -4.86 13.38
CA VAL A 87 2.69 -5.71 12.67
C VAL A 87 3.40 -6.65 13.66
N GLU A 88 3.23 -7.96 13.47
CA GLU A 88 4.05 -8.99 14.09
C GLU A 88 4.95 -9.66 13.04
N ALA A 89 6.22 -9.86 13.37
CA ALA A 89 7.16 -10.53 12.48
C ALA A 89 6.95 -12.05 12.53
N ASP A 90 6.18 -12.58 11.57
CA ASP A 90 5.95 -14.02 11.43
C ASP A 90 6.94 -14.67 10.44
N ARG A 91 7.71 -15.66 10.91
CA ARG A 91 8.72 -16.36 10.10
C ARG A 91 8.12 -17.11 8.92
N VAL A 92 6.97 -17.75 9.10
CA VAL A 92 6.30 -18.55 8.06
C VAL A 92 5.84 -17.62 6.95
N GLN A 93 5.12 -16.55 7.28
CA GLN A 93 4.65 -15.56 6.31
C GLN A 93 5.83 -14.88 5.57
N LEU A 94 6.89 -14.50 6.30
CA LEU A 94 8.09 -13.93 5.68
C LEU A 94 8.76 -14.92 4.70
N SER A 95 8.78 -16.21 5.04
CA SER A 95 9.34 -17.24 4.16
C SER A 95 8.53 -17.36 2.86
N GLU A 96 7.20 -17.26 2.93
CA GLU A 96 6.37 -17.25 1.73
C GLU A 96 6.61 -16.00 0.87
N VAL A 97 6.74 -14.82 1.48
CA VAL A 97 7.09 -13.59 0.78
C VAL A 97 8.42 -13.75 0.03
N VAL A 98 9.43 -14.35 0.67
CA VAL A 98 10.72 -14.64 0.03
C VAL A 98 10.56 -15.56 -1.19
N GLN A 99 9.74 -16.62 -1.09
CA GLN A 99 9.51 -17.50 -2.25
C GLN A 99 8.80 -16.77 -3.39
N ARG A 100 7.76 -15.98 -3.10
CA ARG A 100 7.08 -15.16 -4.12
C ARG A 100 8.05 -14.21 -4.83
N VAL A 101 9.02 -13.64 -4.10
CA VAL A 101 10.07 -12.80 -4.69
C VAL A 101 11.02 -13.60 -5.59
N ARG A 102 11.47 -14.78 -5.13
CA ARG A 102 12.38 -15.64 -5.92
C ARG A 102 11.73 -16.14 -7.21
N ASP A 103 10.44 -16.46 -7.15
CA ASP A 103 9.68 -16.95 -8.31
C ASP A 103 9.21 -15.83 -9.25
N GLY A 104 9.51 -14.56 -8.93
CA GLY A 104 9.09 -13.40 -9.72
C GLY A 104 7.60 -13.05 -9.62
N ARG A 105 6.84 -13.69 -8.73
CA ARG A 105 5.41 -13.41 -8.48
C ARG A 105 5.19 -12.14 -7.65
N LEU A 106 6.20 -11.72 -6.89
CA LEU A 106 6.19 -10.50 -6.10
C LEU A 106 7.48 -9.73 -6.36
N ARG A 107 7.38 -8.43 -6.66
CA ARG A 107 8.55 -7.56 -6.82
C ARG A 107 8.50 -6.36 -5.88
N THR A 108 9.66 -5.92 -5.41
CA THR A 108 9.77 -4.70 -4.61
C THR A 108 9.69 -3.47 -5.51
N ASN A 109 8.92 -2.46 -5.11
CA ASN A 109 9.02 -1.13 -5.70
C ASN A 109 10.22 -0.40 -5.09
N ILE A 110 11.42 -0.56 -5.65
CA ILE A 110 12.63 0.12 -5.16
C ILE A 110 12.71 1.50 -5.82
N GLY A 111 12.76 2.55 -5.00
CA GLY A 111 12.85 3.93 -5.45
C GLY A 111 14.27 4.42 -5.58
N GLN A 112 14.94 4.46 -4.44
CA GLN A 112 16.32 4.89 -4.32
C GLN A 112 17.12 3.88 -3.52
N ILE A 113 18.38 3.72 -3.92
CA ILE A 113 19.39 2.99 -3.15
C ILE A 113 20.45 4.01 -2.78
N ALA A 114 20.61 4.27 -1.48
CA ALA A 114 21.60 5.19 -0.95
C ALA A 114 22.68 4.43 -0.17
N THR A 115 23.86 5.02 -0.01
CA THR A 115 24.89 4.49 0.88
C THR A 115 24.51 4.72 2.33
N LEU A 116 25.21 4.07 3.26
CA LEU A 116 25.05 4.36 4.68
C LEU A 116 25.44 5.81 5.01
N ASP A 117 26.46 6.36 4.35
CA ASP A 117 26.91 7.75 4.56
C ASP A 117 25.83 8.77 4.16
N ASP A 118 25.02 8.43 3.14
CA ASP A 118 23.93 9.27 2.65
C ASP A 118 22.58 9.00 3.35
N ALA A 119 22.53 8.13 4.35
CA ALA A 119 21.26 7.66 4.93
C ALA A 119 20.38 8.80 5.48
N VAL A 120 20.98 9.80 6.13
CA VAL A 120 20.23 10.96 6.66
C VAL A 120 19.57 11.75 5.53
N VAL A 121 20.29 11.98 4.42
CA VAL A 121 19.76 12.67 3.25
C VAL A 121 18.64 11.84 2.61
N ALA A 122 18.86 10.53 2.48
CA ALA A 122 17.89 9.62 1.87
C ALA A 122 16.55 9.55 2.64
N PHE A 123 16.57 9.72 3.97
CA PHE A 123 15.37 9.73 4.81
C PHE A 123 14.80 11.12 5.10
N ASN A 124 15.42 12.19 4.59
CA ASN A 124 14.89 13.56 4.70
C ASN A 124 14.69 14.22 3.33
N PRO A 125 13.91 13.59 2.42
CA PRO A 125 13.71 14.14 1.09
C PRO A 125 12.79 15.37 1.15
N THR A 126 13.09 16.38 0.32
CA THR A 126 12.24 17.57 0.15
C THR A 126 11.02 17.29 -0.72
N GLU A 127 11.05 16.20 -1.48
CA GLU A 127 9.99 15.76 -2.37
C GLU A 127 9.53 14.34 -2.01
N ARG A 128 8.34 13.97 -2.49
CA ARG A 128 7.81 12.62 -2.28
C ARG A 128 8.65 11.60 -3.03
N ILE A 129 9.18 10.62 -2.28
CA ILE A 129 9.88 9.47 -2.86
C ILE A 129 8.89 8.48 -3.49
N LYS A 130 9.27 7.93 -4.65
CA LYS A 130 8.58 6.79 -5.25
C LYS A 130 9.17 5.51 -4.68
N GLY A 131 8.35 4.53 -4.32
CA GLY A 131 8.83 3.24 -3.84
C GLY A 131 9.57 3.28 -2.50
N LYS A 132 10.37 2.26 -2.24
CA LYS A 132 11.13 2.07 -1.00
C LYS A 132 12.55 2.65 -1.13
N THR A 133 12.97 3.37 -0.09
CA THR A 133 14.38 3.75 0.14
C THR A 133 15.13 2.55 0.71
N ILE A 134 16.24 2.17 0.08
CA ILE A 134 17.12 1.09 0.55
C ILE A 134 18.49 1.68 0.90
N ILE A 135 18.99 1.38 2.10
CA ILE A 135 20.35 1.76 2.51
C ILE A 135 21.27 0.57 2.28
N ARG A 136 22.27 0.77 1.41
CA ARG A 136 23.33 -0.21 1.16
C ARG A 136 24.44 -0.02 2.19
N VAL A 137 24.60 -1.02 3.06
CA VAL A 137 25.57 -1.00 4.18
C VAL A 137 26.92 -1.59 3.77
N ARG A 138 26.97 -2.45 2.75
CA ARG A 138 28.20 -3.05 2.22
C ARG A 138 28.11 -3.15 0.68
N PRO A 139 29.25 -3.06 -0.04
CA PRO A 139 29.29 -3.26 -1.50
C PRO A 139 28.73 -4.61 -1.93
#